data_AF-A0AAD9GVQ9-F1
#
_entry.id   AF-A0AAD9GVQ9-F1
#
_cell.length_a   1.000
_cell.length_b   1.000
_cell.length_c   1.000
_cell.angle_alpha   90.00
_cell.angle_beta   90.00
_cell.angle_gamma   90.00
#
_symmetry.space_group_name_H-M   'P 1'
#
loop_
_entity.id
_entity.type
_entity.pdbx_description
1 polymer ?
#
loop_
_entity_poly.entity_id
_entity_poly.type
_entity_poly.pdbx_seq_one_letter_code
_entity_poly.pdbx_strand_id
1 'polypeptide(L)' 'MPDTKLLKELGYSALVMAIRKKHGGVVEVATKMGTHKENQVVDVHKKLSSRAKRRQKRQERLNKHDFY' A
#
# COMPACT_ATOMS: atom_id res chain seq x y z
N MET A 1 12.23 4.11 -9.97
CA MET A 1 11.15 5.08 -9.69
C MET A 1 11.06 5.27 -8.18
N PRO A 2 11.18 6.51 -7.65
CA PRO A 2 11.12 6.77 -6.21
C PRO A 2 9.79 6.32 -5.60
N ASP A 3 9.84 5.73 -4.40
CA ASP A 3 8.63 5.30 -3.70
C ASP A 3 7.90 6.49 -3.05
N THR A 4 6.60 6.35 -2.88
CA THR A 4 5.73 7.29 -2.18
C THR A 4 6.22 7.63 -0.77
N LYS A 5 6.84 6.69 -0.07
CA LYS A 5 7.43 6.90 1.26
C LYS A 5 8.59 7.89 1.21
N LEU A 6 9.54 7.65 0.31
CA LEU A 6 10.71 8.52 0.10
C LEU A 6 10.29 9.95 -0.29
N LEU A 7 9.32 10.08 -1.21
CA LEU A 7 8.83 11.41 -1.62
C LEU A 7 8.18 12.19 -0.47
N LYS A 8 7.54 11.51 0.48
CA LYS A 8 6.97 12.16 1.67
C LYS A 8 8.05 12.55 2.67
N GLU A 9 9.05 11.70 2.88
CA GLU A 9 10.20 11.97 3.77
C GLU A 9 11.01 13.18 3.28
N LEU A 10 11.11 13.36 1.97
CA LEU A 10 11.76 14.51 1.33
C LEU A 10 10.88 15.78 1.28
N GLY A 11 9.67 15.75 1.85
CA GLY A 11 8.76 16.90 1.88
C GLY A 11 7.94 17.12 0.61
N TYR A 12 8.06 16.27 -0.41
CA TYR A 12 7.31 16.37 -1.68
C TYR A 12 5.87 15.83 -1.59
N SER A 13 5.18 16.08 -0.47
CA SER A 13 3.80 15.62 -0.25
C SER A 13 2.82 16.16 -1.30
N ALA A 14 3.00 17.41 -1.73
CA ALA A 14 2.18 18.04 -2.77
C ALA A 14 2.34 17.34 -4.13
N LEU A 15 3.57 16.93 -4.48
CA LEU A 15 3.84 16.17 -5.71
C LEU A 15 3.14 14.81 -5.68
N VAL A 16 3.21 14.09 -4.56
CA VAL A 16 2.50 12.82 -4.38
C VAL A 16 1.00 13.00 -4.57
N MET A 17 0.43 14.09 -4.05
CA MET A 17 -0.99 14.41 -4.25
C MET A 17 -1.33 14.72 -5.71
N ALA A 18 -0.49 15.51 -6.40
CA ALA A 18 -0.67 15.84 -7.81
C ALA A 18 -0.63 14.58 -8.68
N ILE A 19 0.36 13.70 -8.47
CA ILE A 19 0.48 12.41 -9.15
C ILE A 19 -0.78 11.56 -8.94
N ARG A 20 -1.29 11.50 -7.71
CA ARG A 20 -2.52 10.75 -7.42
C ARG A 20 -3.76 11.33 -8.12
N LYS A 21 -3.89 12.67 -8.17
CA LYS A 21 -5.07 13.33 -8.74
C LYS A 21 -5.05 13.42 -10.27
N LYS A 22 -3.88 13.58 -10.87
CA LYS A 22 -3.73 13.89 -12.31
C LYS A 22 -3.20 12.72 -13.14
N HIS A 23 -2.51 11.78 -12.50
CA HIS A 23 -1.80 10.72 -13.21
C HIS A 23 -2.14 9.30 -12.69
N GLY A 24 -3.22 9.17 -11.90
CA GLY A 24 -3.73 7.88 -11.41
C GLY A 24 -2.88 7.19 -10.33
N GLY A 25 -1.83 7.87 -9.85
CA GLY A 25 -0.96 7.39 -8.77
C GLY A 25 0.43 6.97 -9.26
N VAL A 26 1.34 6.75 -8.30
CA VAL A 26 2.76 6.46 -8.57
C VAL A 26 2.95 5.14 -9.34
N VAL A 27 2.04 4.17 -9.16
CA VAL A 27 2.08 2.91 -9.91
C VAL A 27 1.83 3.13 -11.39
N GLU A 28 0.82 3.92 -11.75
CA GLU A 28 0.48 4.19 -13.15
C GLU A 28 1.56 5.05 -13.84
N VAL A 29 2.14 6.01 -13.11
CA VAL A 29 3.31 6.76 -13.58
C VAL A 29 4.50 5.82 -13.79
N ALA A 30 4.76 4.90 -12.87
CA ALA A 30 5.84 3.91 -13.01
C ALA A 30 5.63 3.02 -14.24
N THR A 31 4.38 2.61 -14.53
CA THR A 31 4.02 1.88 -15.75
C THR A 31 4.29 2.70 -17.01
N LYS A 32 3.87 3.98 -17.05
CA LYS A 32 4.15 4.88 -18.20
C LYS A 32 5.65 5.12 -18.42
N MET A 33 6.45 5.07 -17.35
CA MET A 33 7.91 5.17 -17.40
C MET A 33 8.60 3.84 -17.72
N GLY A 34 7.87 2.78 -18.08
CA GLY A 34 8.42 1.46 -18.40
C GLY A 34 8.95 0.66 -17.19
N THR A 35 8.78 1.19 -15.97
CA THR A 35 9.17 0.52 -14.74
C THR A 35 7.99 -0.33 -14.23
N HIS A 36 7.89 -1.56 -14.73
CA HIS A 36 6.88 -2.50 -14.29
C HIS A 36 7.24 -3.04 -12.90
N LYS A 37 6.41 -2.74 -11.89
CA LYS A 37 6.34 -3.59 -10.69
C LYS A 37 5.44 -4.77 -11.05
N GLU A 38 5.96 -5.99 -10.94
CA GLU A 38 5.17 -7.17 -11.27
C GLU A 38 3.87 -7.21 -10.46
N ASN A 39 2.73 -7.17 -11.16
CA ASN A 39 1.39 -7.10 -10.55
C ASN A 39 1.14 -8.26 -9.58
N GLN A 40 1.76 -9.42 -9.80
CA GLN A 40 1.65 -10.59 -8.92
C GLN A 40 2.15 -10.29 -7.49
N VAL A 41 3.25 -9.56 -7.35
CA VAL A 41 3.83 -9.20 -6.05
C VAL A 41 2.90 -8.28 -5.26
N VAL A 42 2.22 -7.36 -5.96
CA VAL A 42 1.27 -6.42 -5.34
C VAL A 42 0.04 -7.14 -4.80
N ASP A 43 -0.50 -8.11 -5.54
CA ASP A 43 -1.67 -8.87 -5.10
C ASP A 43 -1.38 -9.82 -3.95
N VAL A 44 -0.20 -10.44 -3.93
CA VAL A 44 0.27 -11.23 -2.78
C VAL A 44 0.38 -10.35 -1.53
N HIS A 45 0.98 -9.16 -1.63
CA HIS A 45 1.07 -8.22 -0.49
C HIS A 45 -0.31 -7.76 0.02
N LYS A 46 -1.29 -7.51 -0.86
CA LYS A 46 -2.67 -7.21 -0.44
C LYS A 46 -3.29 -8.38 0.33
N LYS A 47 -3.12 -9.61 -0.16
CA LYS A 47 -3.62 -10.82 0.52
C LYS A 47 -2.96 -10.99 1.90
N LEU A 48 -1.64 -10.83 1.99
CA LEU A 48 -0.90 -10.95 3.24
C LEU A 48 -1.30 -9.88 4.26
N SER A 49 -1.38 -8.62 3.86
CA SER A 49 -1.79 -7.52 4.75
C SER A 49 -3.24 -7.68 5.24
N SER A 50 -4.18 -8.11 4.38
CA SER A 50 -5.55 -8.41 4.80
C SER A 50 -5.60 -9.56 5.82
N ARG A 51 -4.79 -10.61 5.62
CA ARG A 51 -4.69 -11.75 6.53
C ARG A 51 -4.08 -11.36 7.88
N ALA A 52 -3.08 -10.49 7.89
CA ALA A 52 -2.48 -9.96 9.11
C ALA A 52 -3.50 -9.16 9.95
N LYS A 53 -4.27 -8.25 9.32
CA LYS A 53 -5.34 -7.50 10.02
C LYS A 53 -6.40 -8.42 10.61
N ARG A 54 -6.83 -9.45 9.87
CA ARG A 54 -7.79 -10.45 10.39
C ARG A 54 -7.25 -11.21 11.59
N ARG A 55 -5.97 -11.61 11.56
CA ARG A 55 -5.30 -12.28 12.68
C ARG A 55 -5.20 -11.37 13.90
N GLN A 56 -4.83 -10.11 13.72
CA GLN A 56 -4.78 -9.12 14.80
C GLN A 56 -6.16 -8.95 15.45
N LYS A 57 -7.21 -8.73 14.66
CA LYS A 57 -8.59 -8.62 15.17
C LYS A 57 -9.02 -9.89 15.92
N ARG A 58 -8.67 -11.07 15.41
CA ARG A 58 -8.94 -12.33 16.12
C ARG A 58 -8.19 -12.43 17.44
N GLN A 59 -6.92 -12.03 17.48
CA GLN A 59 -6.14 -12.00 18.72
C GLN A 59 -6.77 -11.06 19.74
N GLU A 60 -7.21 -9.88 19.32
CA GLU A 60 -7.92 -8.93 20.19
C GLU A 60 -9.23 -9.51 20.76
N ARG A 61 -9.99 -10.28 19.97
CA ARG A 61 -11.19 -11.00 20.45
C ARG A 61 -10.85 -12.09 21.45
N LEU A 62 -9.84 -12.91 21.14
CA LEU A 62 -9.36 -13.97 22.05
C LEU A 62 -8.85 -13.39 23.37
N ASN A 63 -8.11 -12.27 23.34
CA ASN A 63 -7.65 -11.57 24.55
C ASN A 63 -8.81 -11.04 25.40
N LYS A 64 -9.98 -10.81 24.80
CA LYS A 64 -11.21 -10.41 25.49
C LYS A 64 -12.06 -11.61 25.93
N HIS A 65 -11.57 -12.84 25.75
CA HIS A 65 -12.33 -14.08 25.96
C HIS A 65 -13.64 -14.12 25.15
N ASP A 66 -13.68 -13.41 24.02
CA ASP A 66 -14.79 -13.38 23.09
C ASP A 66 -14.58 -14.50 22.05
N PHE A 67 -15.10 -15.68 22.37
CA PHE A 67 -14.93 -16.91 21.61
C PHE A 67 -16.02 -17.17 20.55
N TYR A 68 -17.09 -16.36 20.53
CA TYR A 68 -18.27 -16.53 19.67
C TYR A 68 -18.28 -15.52 18.52
#